data_AF-A0A376F3Q2-F1
#
_entry.id   AF-A0A376F3Q2-F1
#
_cell.length_a   1.000
_cell.length_b   1.000
_cell.length_c   1.000
_cell.angle_alpha   90.00
_cell.angle_beta   90.00
_cell.angle_gamma   90.00
#
_symmetry.space_group_name_H-M   'P 1'
#
loop_
_entity.id
_entity.type
_entity.pdbx_description
1 polymer ?
#
loop_
_entity_poly.entity_id
_entity_poly.type
_entity_poly.pdbx_seq_one_letter_code
_entity_poly.pdbx_strand_id
1 'polypeptide(L)'
;MSSKRARTAQTPGGTGALRVAADFLAKNTSVKRVWVSNPSWPNHKSVFNSAGLEVREYAYYDAANHSLDFDGLLASLSEAQAGDVVLFHGCCHNPTGIDPTLEQWQHLAKLSVEKGWLPLFDFAYQGFAVVWKKMPKACARSQPCIRS
;
A
#
# COMPACT_ATOMS: atom_id res chain seq x y z
N MET A 1 -4.86 20.03 5.83
CA MET A 1 -4.92 19.17 7.04
C MET A 1 -5.96 19.68 8.07
N SER A 2 -7.19 19.99 7.65
CA SER A 2 -8.18 20.67 8.52
C SER A 2 -8.83 19.75 9.58
N SER A 3 -8.82 18.43 9.38
CA SER A 3 -9.49 17.46 10.26
C SER A 3 -8.61 16.80 11.33
N LYS A 4 -7.34 17.23 11.50
CA LYS A 4 -6.36 16.61 12.43
C LYS A 4 -6.19 15.08 12.29
N ARG A 5 -6.52 14.50 11.13
CA ARG A 5 -6.37 13.06 10.83
C ARG A 5 -5.00 12.65 10.29
N ALA A 6 -4.10 13.61 10.08
CA ALA A 6 -2.75 13.35 9.60
C ALA A 6 -1.71 13.70 10.68
N ARG A 7 -0.66 12.89 10.76
CA ARG A 7 0.55 13.14 11.54
C ARG A 7 1.74 12.94 10.62
N THR A 8 2.79 13.72 10.81
CA THR A 8 3.99 13.69 9.98
C THR A 8 5.21 13.75 10.87
N ALA A 9 6.20 12.92 10.58
CA ALA A 9 7.52 12.96 11.20
C ALA A 9 8.57 12.87 10.09
N GLN A 10 9.65 13.63 10.22
CA GLN A 10 10.78 13.54 9.31
C GLN A 10 11.63 12.32 9.67
N THR A 11 12.18 11.65 8.65
CA THR A 11 13.11 10.52 8.81
C THR A 11 14.33 10.69 7.90
N PRO A 12 15.44 10.00 8.18
CA PRO A 12 16.59 9.92 7.27
C PRO A 12 16.23 9.12 6.00
N GLY A 13 15.68 9.81 5.00
CA GLY A 13 15.26 9.22 3.72
C GLY A 13 14.09 8.23 3.82
N GLY A 14 13.75 7.60 2.70
CA GLY A 14 12.64 6.64 2.57
C GLY A 14 12.87 5.35 3.36
N THR A 15 14.09 4.82 3.37
CA THR A 15 14.43 3.64 4.19
C THR A 15 14.18 3.90 5.68
N GLY A 16 14.56 5.09 6.18
CA GLY A 16 14.28 5.48 7.55
C GLY A 16 12.78 5.57 7.83
N ALA A 17 11.99 6.08 6.88
CA ALA A 17 10.54 6.14 6.99
C ALA A 17 9.92 4.74 7.10
N LEU A 18 10.33 3.82 6.22
CA LEU A 18 9.87 2.43 6.23
C LEU A 18 10.27 1.72 7.52
N ARG A 19 11.49 1.97 8.03
CA ARG A 19 11.91 1.39 9.31
C ARG A 19 11.08 1.89 10.48
N VAL A 20 10.81 3.19 10.55
CA VAL A 20 9.92 3.76 11.58
C VAL A 20 8.51 3.18 11.48
N ALA A 21 7.98 3.04 10.26
CA ALA A 21 6.67 2.44 10.03
C ALA A 21 6.63 0.96 10.48
N ALA A 22 7.62 0.16 10.09
CA ALA A 22 7.72 -1.25 10.48
C ALA A 22 7.80 -1.44 12.01
N ASP A 23 8.67 -0.67 12.67
CA ASP A 23 8.80 -0.68 14.14
C ASP A 23 7.50 -0.22 14.81
N PHE A 24 6.81 0.79 14.25
CA PHE A 24 5.54 1.25 14.78
C PHE A 24 4.47 0.17 14.71
N LEU A 25 4.33 -0.49 13.55
CA LEU A 25 3.39 -1.59 13.35
C LEU A 25 3.67 -2.73 14.34
N ALA A 26 4.93 -3.18 14.43
CA ALA A 26 5.30 -4.31 15.28
C ALA A 26 5.10 -4.05 16.78
N LYS A 27 5.37 -2.81 17.24
CA LYS A 27 5.39 -2.47 18.68
C LYS A 27 4.08 -1.88 19.20
N ASN A 28 3.28 -1.23 18.34
CA ASN A 28 2.13 -0.42 18.77
C ASN A 28 0.81 -0.90 18.17
N THR A 29 0.81 -1.97 17.39
CA THR A 29 -0.39 -2.52 16.77
C THR A 29 -0.42 -4.05 16.90
N SER A 30 -1.53 -4.67 16.52
CA SER A 30 -1.66 -6.13 16.45
C SER A 30 -1.17 -6.74 15.13
N VAL A 31 -0.66 -5.92 14.20
CA VAL A 31 -0.20 -6.36 12.88
C VAL A 31 0.91 -7.40 13.03
N LYS A 32 0.77 -8.52 12.32
CA LYS A 32 1.78 -9.59 12.27
C LYS A 32 2.36 -9.81 10.88
N ARG A 33 1.65 -9.36 9.83
CA ARG A 33 1.97 -9.68 8.44
C ARG A 33 1.91 -8.45 7.56
N VAL A 34 2.88 -8.38 6.65
CA VAL A 34 2.98 -7.36 5.60
C VAL A 34 3.07 -8.05 4.24
N TRP A 35 2.28 -7.57 3.29
CA TRP A 35 2.28 -8.03 1.91
C TRP A 35 3.10 -7.07 1.05
N VAL A 36 4.02 -7.59 0.24
CA VAL A 36 4.84 -6.82 -0.71
C VAL A 36 4.68 -7.36 -2.12
N SER A 37 4.78 -6.52 -3.15
CA SER A 37 4.67 -6.98 -4.54
C SER A 37 5.76 -8.00 -4.89
N ASN A 38 5.48 -8.88 -5.84
CA ASN A 38 6.49 -9.72 -6.47
C ASN A 38 6.61 -9.39 -7.97
N PRO A 39 7.72 -8.80 -8.43
CA PRO A 39 8.90 -8.37 -7.65
C PRO A 39 8.65 -7.06 -6.86
N SER A 40 9.61 -6.66 -6.03
CA SER A 40 9.62 -5.36 -5.33
C SER A 40 11.06 -4.88 -5.10
N TRP A 41 11.23 -3.66 -4.59
CA TRP A 41 12.53 -3.16 -4.15
C TRP A 41 13.11 -4.09 -3.07
N PRO A 42 14.35 -4.62 -3.23
CA PRO A 42 14.89 -5.69 -2.38
C PRO A 42 14.87 -5.39 -0.88
N ASN A 43 15.00 -4.12 -0.51
CA ASN A 43 15.07 -3.72 0.89
C ASN A 43 13.72 -3.77 1.62
N HIS A 44 12.59 -3.81 0.92
CA HIS A 44 11.27 -3.91 1.56
C HIS A 44 11.19 -5.13 2.49
N LYS A 45 11.51 -6.31 1.97
CA LYS A 45 11.48 -7.56 2.74
C LYS A 45 12.39 -7.46 3.97
N SER A 46 13.63 -6.99 3.77
CA SER A 46 14.63 -6.87 4.83
C SER A 46 14.19 -5.94 5.96
N VAL A 47 13.58 -4.80 5.64
CA VAL A 47 13.11 -3.83 6.64
C VAL A 47 11.98 -4.42 7.50
N PHE A 48 10.96 -5.03 6.90
CA PHE A 48 9.83 -5.59 7.66
C PHE A 48 10.21 -6.86 8.42
N ASN A 49 10.99 -7.75 7.83
CA ASN A 49 11.50 -8.95 8.53
C ASN A 49 12.35 -8.56 9.75
N SER A 50 13.19 -7.53 9.64
CA SER A 50 14.01 -7.04 10.77
C SER A 50 13.20 -6.45 11.92
N ALA A 51 11.95 -6.04 11.67
CA ALA A 51 11.01 -5.61 12.70
C ALA A 51 10.19 -6.78 13.30
N GLY A 52 10.43 -8.02 12.86
CA GLY A 52 9.73 -9.22 13.33
C GLY A 52 8.36 -9.44 12.68
N LEU A 53 8.08 -8.78 11.56
CA LEU A 53 6.83 -8.96 10.81
C LEU A 53 7.01 -10.06 9.76
N GLU A 54 5.99 -10.90 9.61
CA GLU A 54 5.93 -11.90 8.54
C GLU A 54 5.75 -11.18 7.20
N VAL A 55 6.64 -11.43 6.23
CA VAL A 55 6.49 -10.87 4.88
C VAL A 55 5.90 -11.91 3.92
N ARG A 56 4.75 -11.59 3.36
CA ARG A 56 4.11 -12.32 2.25
C ARG A 56 4.26 -11.54 0.96
N GLU A 57 4.10 -12.23 -0.15
CA GLU A 57 4.19 -11.63 -1.49
C GLU A 57 2.86 -11.71 -2.21
N TYR A 58 2.54 -10.69 -2.99
CA TYR A 58 1.42 -10.70 -3.92
C TYR A 58 1.90 -10.57 -5.36
N ALA A 59 1.24 -11.25 -6.30
CA ALA A 59 1.59 -11.17 -7.72
C ALA A 59 1.46 -9.74 -8.24
N TYR A 60 2.33 -9.36 -9.17
CA TYR A 60 2.36 -7.99 -9.70
C TYR A 60 2.76 -7.93 -11.17
N TYR A 61 3.81 -8.63 -11.57
CA TYR A 61 4.37 -8.49 -12.92
C TYR A 61 4.02 -9.68 -13.80
N ASP A 62 3.32 -9.42 -14.90
CA ASP A 62 3.15 -10.36 -15.99
C ASP A 62 4.37 -10.30 -16.91
N ALA A 63 5.23 -11.30 -16.82
CA ALA A 63 6.45 -11.38 -17.61
C ALA A 63 6.20 -11.62 -19.10
N ALA A 64 5.07 -12.22 -19.48
CA ALA A 64 4.74 -12.50 -20.87
C ALA A 64 4.23 -11.24 -21.58
N ASN A 65 3.40 -10.45 -20.89
CA ASN A 65 2.79 -9.25 -21.46
C ASN A 65 3.51 -7.94 -21.08
N HIS A 66 4.54 -8.01 -20.22
CA HIS A 66 5.27 -6.86 -19.69
C HIS A 66 4.33 -5.82 -19.03
N SER A 67 3.32 -6.32 -18.31
CA SER A 67 2.24 -5.52 -17.73
C SER A 67 1.97 -5.87 -16.27
N LEU A 68 1.02 -5.16 -15.65
CA LEU A 68 0.51 -5.50 -14.34
C LEU A 68 -0.34 -6.77 -14.44
N ASP A 69 0.02 -7.82 -13.71
CA ASP A 69 -0.81 -9.00 -13.47
C ASP A 69 -1.88 -8.64 -12.43
N PHE A 70 -2.92 -7.94 -12.88
CA PHE A 70 -3.95 -7.42 -11.97
C PHE A 70 -4.84 -8.52 -11.39
N ASP A 71 -5.13 -9.57 -12.16
CA ASP A 71 -5.95 -10.68 -11.68
C ASP A 71 -5.18 -11.52 -10.64
N GLY A 72 -3.90 -11.83 -10.88
CA GLY A 72 -3.05 -12.48 -9.89
C GLY A 72 -2.84 -11.63 -8.64
N LEU A 73 -2.72 -10.31 -8.80
CA LEU A 73 -2.66 -9.37 -7.68
C LEU A 73 -3.92 -9.45 -6.81
N LEU A 74 -5.12 -9.39 -7.43
CA LEU A 74 -6.39 -9.49 -6.71
C LEU A 74 -6.58 -10.85 -6.05
N ALA A 75 -6.17 -11.94 -6.71
CA ALA A 75 -6.21 -13.29 -6.14
C ALA A 75 -5.32 -13.38 -4.90
N SER A 76 -4.08 -12.89 -4.98
CA SER A 76 -3.14 -12.87 -3.85
C SER A 76 -3.70 -12.05 -2.67
N LEU A 77 -4.17 -10.83 -2.93
CA LEU A 77 -4.70 -9.94 -1.88
C LEU A 77 -6.08 -10.36 -1.36
N SER A 78 -6.75 -11.31 -2.01
CA SER A 78 -7.96 -11.93 -1.47
C SER A 78 -7.68 -12.88 -0.32
N GLU A 79 -6.45 -13.38 -0.21
CA GLU A 79 -5.96 -14.22 0.90
C GLU A 79 -5.49 -13.39 2.10
N ALA A 80 -5.27 -12.09 1.92
CA ALA A 80 -4.91 -11.18 3.00
C ALA A 80 -6.04 -11.10 4.03
N GLN A 81 -5.66 -11.10 5.31
CA GLN A 81 -6.59 -11.14 6.44
C GLN A 81 -6.83 -9.74 7.02
N ALA A 82 -7.92 -9.57 7.75
CA ALA A 82 -8.17 -8.34 8.47
C ALA A 82 -7.02 -8.06 9.46
N GLY A 83 -6.50 -6.82 9.43
CA GLY A 83 -5.34 -6.43 10.21
C GLY A 83 -3.98 -6.74 9.56
N ASP A 84 -3.93 -7.37 8.38
CA ASP A 84 -2.71 -7.38 7.58
C ASP A 84 -2.40 -5.97 7.05
N VAL A 85 -1.15 -5.73 6.68
CA VAL A 85 -0.73 -4.51 5.97
C VAL A 85 -0.32 -4.86 4.55
N VAL A 86 -0.70 -4.04 3.58
CA VAL A 86 -0.26 -4.19 2.18
C VAL A 86 0.58 -2.99 1.78
N LEU A 87 1.84 -3.22 1.44
CA LEU A 87 2.77 -2.20 0.99
C LEU A 87 2.64 -1.99 -0.53
N PHE A 88 2.24 -0.79 -0.91
CA PHE A 88 2.18 -0.36 -2.30
C PHE A 88 3.27 0.66 -2.64
N HIS A 89 3.73 0.63 -3.89
CA HIS A 89 4.48 1.74 -4.47
C HIS A 89 3.48 2.81 -4.92
N GLY A 90 3.61 4.04 -4.42
CA GLY A 90 2.66 5.12 -4.71
C GLY A 90 2.68 5.56 -6.18
N CYS A 91 3.84 5.46 -6.82
CA CYS A 91 4.04 5.48 -8.28
C CYS A 91 5.45 5.01 -8.62
N CYS A 92 5.74 4.89 -9.92
CA CYS A 92 7.01 4.45 -10.45
C CYS A 92 7.48 3.16 -9.77
N HIS A 93 6.65 2.12 -9.81
CA HIS A 93 6.93 0.84 -9.14
C HIS A 93 8.38 0.39 -9.35
N ASN A 94 9.08 0.04 -8.27
CA ASN A 94 10.44 -0.50 -8.36
C ASN A 94 10.40 -2.03 -8.15
N PRO A 95 10.85 -2.84 -9.12
CA PRO A 95 11.69 -2.48 -10.28
C PRO A 95 10.96 -2.29 -11.61
N THR A 96 9.65 -2.50 -11.69
CA THR A 96 8.97 -2.74 -12.98
C THR A 96 8.63 -1.47 -13.76
N GLY A 97 8.49 -0.34 -13.09
CA GLY A 97 8.00 0.93 -13.64
C GLY A 97 6.50 0.94 -13.97
N ILE A 98 5.77 -0.14 -13.67
CA ILE A 98 4.35 -0.29 -14.02
C ILE A 98 3.49 0.10 -12.83
N ASP A 99 2.60 1.09 -13.01
CA ASP A 99 1.68 1.55 -11.99
C ASP A 99 0.24 1.13 -12.29
N PRO A 100 -0.59 0.81 -11.27
CA PRO A 100 -2.01 0.55 -11.49
C PRO A 100 -2.74 1.78 -12.05
N THR A 101 -3.73 1.53 -12.90
CA THR A 101 -4.64 2.56 -13.40
C THR A 101 -5.53 3.11 -12.28
N LEU A 102 -6.21 4.24 -12.55
CA LEU A 102 -7.19 4.82 -11.63
C LEU A 102 -8.29 3.81 -11.24
N GLU A 103 -8.81 3.06 -12.20
CA GLU A 103 -9.88 2.08 -11.98
C GLU A 103 -9.37 0.88 -11.17
N GLN A 104 -8.13 0.46 -11.40
CA GLN A 104 -7.47 -0.59 -10.61
C GLN A 104 -7.24 -0.12 -9.16
N TRP A 105 -6.78 1.11 -8.94
CA TRP A 105 -6.67 1.69 -7.60
C TRP A 105 -8.01 1.75 -6.86
N GLN A 106 -9.10 2.08 -7.57
CA GLN A 106 -10.44 2.08 -6.98
C GLN A 106 -10.88 0.67 -6.57
N HIS A 107 -10.56 -0.36 -7.36
CA HIS A 107 -10.80 -1.76 -6.97
C HIS A 107 -10.00 -2.15 -5.73
N LEU A 108 -8.71 -1.80 -5.68
CA LEU A 108 -7.86 -2.10 -4.52
C LEU A 108 -8.35 -1.41 -3.25
N ALA A 109 -8.83 -0.16 -3.36
CA ALA A 109 -9.41 0.56 -2.24
C ALA A 109 -10.68 -0.11 -1.70
N LYS A 110 -11.55 -0.63 -2.59
CA LYS A 110 -12.74 -1.40 -2.17
C LYS A 110 -12.33 -2.71 -1.50
N LEU A 111 -11.41 -3.46 -2.10
CA LEU A 111 -10.91 -4.71 -1.55
C LEU A 111 -10.28 -4.52 -0.16
N SER A 112 -9.53 -3.42 0.05
CA SER A 112 -8.98 -3.04 1.35
C SER A 112 -10.05 -2.91 2.42
N VAL A 113 -11.14 -2.20 2.11
CA VAL A 113 -12.26 -2.02 3.03
C VAL A 113 -12.98 -3.34 3.30
N GLU A 114 -13.23 -4.14 2.26
CA GLU A 114 -13.93 -5.42 2.36
C GLU A 114 -13.15 -6.46 3.18
N LYS A 115 -11.83 -6.53 2.99
CA LYS A 115 -10.95 -7.49 3.67
C LYS A 115 -10.41 -7.00 5.01
N GLY A 116 -10.44 -5.70 5.24
CA GLY A 116 -9.98 -5.08 6.50
C GLY A 116 -8.46 -5.01 6.66
N TRP A 117 -7.69 -5.13 5.58
CA TRP A 117 -6.24 -4.87 5.59
C TRP A 117 -5.92 -3.39 5.34
N LEU A 118 -4.80 -2.92 5.88
CA LEU A 118 -4.40 -1.52 5.85
C LEU A 118 -3.38 -1.25 4.72
N PRO A 119 -3.62 -0.28 3.82
CA PRO A 119 -2.62 0.10 2.82
C PRO A 119 -1.51 0.97 3.45
N LEU A 120 -0.26 0.62 3.16
CA LEU A 120 0.93 1.43 3.43
C LEU A 120 1.55 1.82 2.08
N PHE A 121 1.83 3.11 1.86
CA PHE A 121 2.41 3.58 0.61
C PHE A 121 3.88 3.98 0.79
N ASP A 122 4.77 3.35 0.03
CA ASP A 122 6.11 3.87 -0.23
C ASP A 122 6.08 4.72 -1.49
N PHE A 123 6.41 6.01 -1.38
CA PHE A 123 6.22 6.98 -2.45
C PHE A 123 7.53 7.76 -2.71
N ALA A 124 8.56 7.04 -3.16
CA ALA A 124 9.91 7.58 -3.32
C ALA A 124 10.10 8.53 -4.52
N TYR A 125 9.27 8.39 -5.58
CA TYR A 125 9.51 9.06 -6.88
C TYR A 125 8.36 10.01 -7.29
N GLN A 126 7.72 10.66 -6.32
CA GLN A 126 6.66 11.63 -6.60
C GLN A 126 7.15 12.69 -7.62
N GLY A 127 6.41 12.83 -8.72
CA GLY A 127 6.72 13.78 -9.80
C GLY A 127 7.48 13.19 -11.00
N PHE A 128 7.91 11.92 -10.94
CA PHE A 128 8.57 11.22 -12.06
C PHE A 128 7.59 10.46 -12.97
N ALA A 129 6.33 10.32 -12.55
CA ALA A 129 5.24 9.80 -13.37
C ALA A 129 4.00 10.70 -13.25
N VAL A 130 3.05 10.51 -14.17
CA VAL A 130 1.77 11.22 -14.13
C VAL A 130 0.87 10.56 -13.09
N VAL A 131 1.05 10.94 -11.82
CA VAL A 131 0.14 10.51 -10.75
C VAL A 131 -1.02 11.49 -10.67
N TRP A 132 -2.21 11.02 -11.03
CA TRP A 132 -3.49 11.61 -10.62
C TRP A 132 -3.80 13.05 -11.08
N LYS A 133 -4.09 13.26 -12.38
CA LYS A 133 -4.81 14.46 -12.81
C LYS A 133 -6.31 14.32 -12.47
N LYS A 134 -6.69 14.79 -11.28
CA LYS A 134 -8.06 15.02 -10.74
C LYS A 134 -8.83 13.80 -10.19
N MET A 135 -8.98 13.76 -8.86
CA MET A 135 -10.11 13.10 -8.19
C MET A 135 -11.32 14.04 -8.25
N PRO A 136 -12.50 13.61 -8.73
CA PRO A 136 -13.75 14.34 -8.50
C PRO A 136 -14.03 14.36 -6.98
N LYS A 137 -14.45 15.50 -6.45
CA LYS A 137 -14.76 15.73 -5.02
C LYS A 137 -15.91 14.87 -4.45
N ALA A 138 -16.38 13.86 -5.18
CA ALA A 138 -17.64 13.17 -4.89
C ALA A 138 -17.57 12.12 -3.76
N CYS A 139 -16.39 11.59 -3.43
CA CYS A 139 -16.29 10.49 -2.45
C CYS A 139 -16.24 10.95 -0.97
N ALA A 140 -16.37 12.25 -0.69
CA ALA A 140 -16.30 12.80 0.67
C ALA A 140 -17.67 12.95 1.37
N ARG A 141 -18.78 12.49 0.77
CA ARG A 141 -20.13 12.68 1.31
C ARG A 141 -21.05 11.49 1.04
N SER A 142 -20.86 10.39 1.75
CA SER A 142 -21.94 9.40 1.90
C SER A 142 -21.69 8.45 3.08
N GLN A 143 -21.95 8.93 4.29
CA GLN A 143 -22.49 8.12 5.38
C GLN A 143 -23.17 9.05 6.39
N PRO A 144 -24.47 8.85 6.71
CA PRO A 144 -25.17 9.65 7.71
C PRO A 144 -24.79 9.18 9.13
N CYS A 145 -24.47 10.14 9.99
CA CYS A 145 -24.36 9.92 11.43
C CYS A 145 -25.70 9.42 11.98
N ILE A 146 -25.77 8.17 12.42
CA ILE A 146 -26.83 7.71 13.32
C ILE A 146 -26.42 8.14 14.73
N ARG A 147 -27.18 9.07 15.29
CA ARG A 147 -27.17 9.41 16.72
C ARG A 147 -28.06 8.40 17.45
N SER A 148 -27.52 7.76 18.48
CA SER A 148 -28.23 7.30 19.67
C SER A 148 -27.25 7.37 20.83
#